data_AF-A0A3D0NDE1-F1
#
_entry.id   AF-A0A3D0NDE1-F1
#
_cell.length_a   1.000
_cell.length_b   1.000
_cell.length_c   1.000
_cell.angle_alpha   90.00
_cell.angle_beta   90.00
_cell.angle_gamma   90.00
#
_symmetry.space_group_name_H-M   'P 1'
#
loop_
_entity.id
_entity.type
_entity.pdbx_description
1 polymer ?
#
loop_
_entity_poly.entity_id
_entity_poly.type
_entity_poly.pdbx_seq_one_letter_code
_entity_poly.pdbx_strand_id
1 'polypeptide(L)' 'FVTVEMVKPGAVVVDVGINRTDEGLVGDVDFAAVSQIASQITPVPGGVGPLTVTMLMYNTFDAAKLLSS' A
#
# COMPACT_ATOMS: atom_id res chain seq x y z
N PHE A 1 -11.27 -5.19 -5.52
CA PHE A 1 -11.31 -4.06 -6.46
C PHE A 1 -12.18 -2.94 -5.88
N VAL A 2 -11.63 -1.72 -5.85
CA VAL A 2 -12.26 -0.49 -5.32
C VAL A 2 -12.38 0.53 -6.45
N THR A 3 -13.59 1.06 -6.65
CA THR A 3 -13.91 2.06 -7.69
C THR A 3 -14.16 3.45 -7.07
N VAL A 4 -14.28 4.47 -7.92
CA VAL A 4 -14.43 5.88 -7.50
C VAL A 4 -15.67 6.13 -6.63
N GLU A 5 -16.76 5.40 -6.85
CA GLU A 5 -18.01 5.53 -6.09
C GLU A 5 -17.89 5.03 -4.65
N MET A 6 -16.89 4.18 -4.39
CA MET A 6 -16.61 3.61 -3.07
C MET A 6 -15.76 4.54 -2.21
N VAL A 7 -15.19 5.61 -2.79
CA VAL A 7 -14.23 6.49 -2.14
C VAL A 7 -14.83 7.86 -1.89
N LYS A 8 -14.73 8.34 -0.65
CA LYS A 8 -15.14 9.70 -0.29
C LYS A 8 -14.19 10.72 -0.93
N PRO A 9 -14.69 11.82 -1.53
CA PRO A 9 -13.82 12.91 -1.99
C PRO A 9 -12.91 13.43 -0.86
N GLY A 10 -11.63 13.58 -1.15
CA GLY A 10 -10.57 13.96 -0.22
C GLY A 10 -10.06 12.84 0.68
N ALA A 11 -10.52 11.60 0.54
CA ALA A 11 -10.01 10.47 1.33
C ALA A 11 -8.52 10.20 1.03
N VAL A 12 -7.81 9.69 2.03
CA VAL A 12 -6.49 9.07 1.85
C VAL A 12 -6.73 7.58 1.59
N VAL A 13 -6.16 7.07 0.51
CA VAL A 13 -6.31 5.68 0.08
C VAL A 13 -4.97 4.97 0.18
N VAL A 14 -4.93 3.88 0.95
CA VAL A 14 -3.77 2.99 1.07
C VAL A 14 -4.14 1.66 0.45
N ASP A 15 -3.54 1.37 -0.70
CA ASP A 15 -3.76 0.17 -1.50
C ASP A 15 -2.74 -0.91 -1.16
N VAL A 16 -3.14 -1.87 -0.32
CA VAL A 16 -2.34 -3.03 0.11
C VAL A 16 -2.38 -4.19 -0.88
N GLY A 17 -3.18 -4.08 -1.95
CA GLY A 17 -3.36 -5.13 -2.94
C GLY A 17 -2.10 -5.39 -3.73
N ILE A 18 -1.78 -6.67 -3.96
CA ILE A 18 -0.75 -7.09 -4.91
C ILE A 18 -1.34 -8.22 -5.74
N ASN A 19 -1.82 -7.88 -6.92
CA ASN A 19 -2.38 -8.80 -7.90
C ASN A 19 -1.42 -8.90 -9.09
N ARG A 20 -1.17 -10.12 -9.57
CA ARG A 20 -0.33 -10.39 -10.75
C ARG A 20 -1.22 -10.57 -11.97
N THR A 21 -0.90 -9.85 -13.04
CA THR A 21 -1.53 -9.96 -14.35
C THR A 21 -0.45 -10.21 -15.41
N ASP A 22 -0.87 -10.49 -16.64
CA ASP A 22 0.05 -10.62 -17.77
C ASP A 22 0.79 -9.31 -18.10
N GLU A 23 0.22 -8.18 -17.66
CA GLU A 23 0.73 -6.82 -17.91
C GLU A 23 1.62 -6.30 -16.76
N GLY A 24 1.61 -6.97 -15.60
CA GLY A 24 2.46 -6.62 -14.47
C GLY A 24 1.79 -6.78 -13.11
N LEU A 25 2.20 -5.92 -12.16
CA LEU A 25 1.63 -5.87 -10.81
C LEU A 25 0.60 -4.74 -10.74
N VAL A 26 -0.59 -5.06 -10.24
CA VAL A 26 -1.67 -4.11 -10.03
C VAL A 26 -2.22 -4.22 -8.60
N GLY A 27 -2.76 -3.11 -8.10
CA GLY A 27 -3.35 -3.02 -6.77
C GLY A 27 -4.79 -3.51 -6.71
N ASP A 28 -5.46 -3.21 -5.60
CA ASP A 28 -6.90 -3.45 -5.43
C ASP A 28 -7.74 -2.22 -5.81
N VAL A 29 -7.12 -1.09 -6.12
CA VAL A 29 -7.81 0.18 -6.41
C VAL A 29 -7.68 0.53 -7.89
N ASP A 30 -8.76 1.01 -8.51
CA ASP A 30 -8.70 1.72 -9.79
C ASP A 30 -7.98 3.06 -9.60
N PHE A 31 -6.65 3.02 -9.71
CA PHE A 31 -5.79 4.16 -9.42
C PHE A 31 -6.14 5.39 -10.27
N ALA A 32 -6.43 5.18 -11.56
CA ALA A 32 -6.66 6.28 -12.51
C ALA A 32 -7.91 7.09 -12.16
N ALA A 33 -9.01 6.41 -11.78
CA ALA A 33 -10.24 7.06 -11.39
C ALA A 33 -10.16 7.64 -9.97
N VAL A 34 -9.63 6.87 -9.02
CA VAL A 34 -9.60 7.26 -7.60
C VAL A 34 -8.60 8.37 -7.32
N SER A 35 -7.48 8.46 -8.06
CA SER A 35 -6.49 9.53 -7.88
C SER A 35 -7.04 10.93 -8.16
N GLN A 36 -8.15 11.06 -8.88
CA GLN A 36 -8.77 12.35 -9.20
C GLN A 36 -9.56 12.92 -8.01
N ILE A 37 -10.03 12.06 -7.11
CA ILE A 37 -10.87 12.48 -5.97
C ILE A 37 -10.20 12.27 -4.61
N ALA A 38 -9.23 11.36 -4.51
CA ALA A 38 -8.48 11.12 -3.28
C ALA A 38 -7.53 12.29 -3.01
N SER A 39 -7.30 12.60 -1.72
CA SER A 39 -6.27 13.58 -1.35
C SER A 39 -4.86 13.00 -1.49
N GLN A 40 -4.72 11.70 -1.21
CA GLN A 40 -3.50 10.92 -1.43
C GLN A 40 -3.88 9.47 -1.76
N ILE A 41 -3.10 8.82 -2.60
CA ILE A 41 -3.26 7.41 -2.96
C ILE A 41 -1.90 6.74 -3.14
N THR A 42 -1.71 5.55 -2.59
CA THR A 42 -0.47 4.78 -2.79
C THR A 42 -0.49 4.09 -4.17
N PRO A 43 0.57 4.19 -4.98
CA PRO A 43 0.65 3.47 -6.25
C PRO A 43 0.92 1.98 -6.03
N VAL A 44 0.48 1.15 -6.96
CA VAL A 44 0.91 -0.26 -7.06
C VAL A 44 1.39 -0.49 -8.49
N PRO A 45 2.66 -0.90 -8.70
CA PRO A 45 3.71 -1.13 -7.70
C PRO A 45 4.28 0.16 -7.09
N GLY A 46 5.00 0.03 -5.97
CA GLY A 46 5.79 1.13 -5.38
C GLY A 46 5.22 1.81 -4.13
N GLY A 47 4.02 1.44 -3.70
CA GLY A 47 3.39 1.95 -2.48
C GLY A 47 3.77 1.17 -1.23
N VAL A 48 2.86 0.33 -0.73
CA VAL A 48 3.01 -0.37 0.56
C VAL A 48 3.93 -1.58 0.51
N GLY A 49 4.19 -2.16 -0.67
CA GLY A 49 5.02 -3.37 -0.81
C GLY A 49 6.41 -3.28 -0.15
N PRO A 50 7.20 -2.20 -0.36
CA PRO A 50 8.49 -2.02 0.31
C PRO A 50 8.40 -1.92 1.84
N LEU A 51 7.28 -1.45 2.40
CA LEU A 51 7.13 -1.29 3.85
C LEU A 51 7.10 -2.63 4.57
N THR A 52 6.63 -3.71 3.95
CA THR A 52 6.61 -5.04 4.58
C THR A 52 8.01 -5.52 4.95
N VAL A 53 8.99 -5.39 4.03
CA VAL A 53 10.39 -5.78 4.29
C VAL A 53 11.04 -4.84 5.31
N THR A 54 10.80 -3.54 5.19
CA THR A 54 11.31 -2.56 6.16
C THR A 54 10.83 -2.85 7.58
N MET A 55 9.54 -3.14 7.74
CA MET A 55 8.96 -3.43 9.06
C MET A 55 9.42 -4.77 9.61
N LEU A 56 9.67 -5.77 8.76
CA LEU A 56 10.33 -7.01 9.20
C LEU A 56 11.70 -6.70 9.83
N MET A 57 12.54 -5.92 9.15
CA MET A 57 13.87 -5.56 9.66
C MET A 57 13.78 -4.74 10.95
N TYR A 58 12.86 -3.79 11.01
CA TYR A 58 12.62 -2.99 12.22
C TYR A 58 12.25 -3.88 13.41
N ASN A 59 11.29 -4.80 13.22
CA ASN A 59 10.85 -5.72 14.26
C ASN A 59 11.97 -6.67 14.68
N THR A 60 12.78 -7.16 13.74
CA THR A 60 13.96 -7.99 14.05
C THR A 60 14.97 -7.22 14.90
N PHE A 61 15.25 -5.96 14.58
CA PHE A 61 16.16 -5.12 15.35
C PHE A 61 15.64 -4.83 16.75
N ASP A 62 14.35 -4.52 16.88
CA ASP A 62 13.73 -4.24 18.17
C ASP A 62 13.72 -5.49 19.08
N ALA A 63 13.42 -6.66 18.51
CA ALA A 63 13.52 -7.94 19.23
C ALA A 63 14.95 -8.22 19.72
N ALA A 64 15.96 -7.94 18.90
CA ALA A 64 17.36 -8.12 19.30
C ALA A 64 17.75 -7.18 20.47
N LYS A 65 17.26 -5.94 20.47
CA LYS A 65 17.47 -5.00 21.57
C LYS A 65 16.81 -5.48 22.86
N LEU A 66 15.57 -5.94 22.79
CA LEU A 66 14.82 -6.44 23.96
C LEU A 66 15.46 -7.67 24.60
N LEU A 67 16.11 -8.53 23.83
CA LEU A 67 16.84 -9.70 24.36
C LEU A 67 18.20 -9.33 24.98
N SER A 68 18.70 -8.12 24.73
CA SER A 68 19.99 -7.64 25.22
C SER A 68 19.91 -6.75 26.48
N SER A 69 18.70 -6.48 26.97
CA SER A 69 18.39 -5.73 28.19
C SER A 69 17.96 -6.66 29.33
#